data_AF-A0AAW0BS03-F1
#
_entry.id   AF-A0AAW0BS03-F1
#
_cell.length_a   1.000
_cell.length_b   1.000
_cell.length_c   1.000
_cell.angle_alpha   90.00
_cell.angle_beta   90.00
_cell.angle_gamma   90.00
#
_symmetry.space_group_name_H-M   'P 1'
#
loop_
_entity.id
_entity.type
_entity.pdbx_description
1 polymer ?
#
loop_
_entity_poly.entity_id
_entity_poly.type
_entity_poly.pdbx_seq_one_letter_code
_entity_poly.pdbx_strand_id
1 'polypeptide(L)'
;MPAQELASNPPAACKRKEIICSSNDHDVHPNKVRVVGSAFWSRQANELSDAVDALLNHDNETVAKTQKKFTETWRELQKARSLASSLLTKLKATEKILADQQNLRVEAYTQTETIASTSTSVSTQTTSNVPTTQVLYTRDENTAIDESQGVGTSVSTSDPTRDVQVAGATDNEQGPEAARAPLESGMSTSEKKKQLSGQIDDNTLPSSNTNDICSSATNQEPVWFQMASKYLRDADLGTKYVELVNEWEKLEADSGWKSNNGMVSTCRPKEIDQWRTAVGRAERFTLVKEPKLQTQEKLEFFGESVWQWWCAMQPQWRVIVDGRTQPFQQFGREWHTLNRRGPNGLVLLLVTVKWWGCGIRAVKEVQRQATLQAHWHRAIEDMLVMLRGLSKHLQQ
;
A
#
# COMPACT_ATOMS: atom_id res chain seq x y z
N MET A 1 20.49 -39.61 -24.95
CA MET A 1 19.91 -38.79 -26.03
C MET A 1 20.40 -37.36 -25.85
N PRO A 2 20.84 -36.69 -26.93
CA PRO A 2 21.67 -35.48 -26.82
C PRO A 2 20.82 -34.21 -26.65
N ALA A 3 21.42 -33.24 -25.97
CA ALA A 3 20.90 -31.89 -25.76
C ALA A 3 20.87 -31.11 -27.09
N GLN A 4 19.70 -30.55 -27.42
CA GLN A 4 19.57 -29.61 -28.52
C GLN A 4 20.02 -28.21 -28.10
N GLU A 5 21.04 -27.76 -28.80
CA GLU A 5 21.69 -26.46 -28.79
C GLU A 5 20.77 -25.42 -29.47
N LEU A 6 20.23 -24.47 -28.69
CA LEU A 6 19.45 -23.35 -29.20
C LEU A 6 20.41 -22.23 -29.62
N ALA A 7 20.68 -22.18 -30.93
CA ALA A 7 21.46 -21.15 -31.59
C ALA A 7 20.83 -19.76 -31.39
N SER A 8 21.62 -18.83 -30.89
CA SER A 8 21.31 -17.41 -30.77
C SER A 8 21.56 -16.71 -32.11
N ASN A 9 20.53 -16.06 -32.66
CA ASN A 9 20.65 -15.18 -33.83
C ASN A 9 21.41 -13.89 -33.46
N PRO A 10 22.43 -13.46 -34.23
CA PRO A 10 23.07 -12.17 -34.03
C PRO A 10 22.22 -11.02 -34.63
N PRO A 11 22.18 -9.83 -34.00
CA PRO A 11 21.47 -8.69 -34.56
C PRO A 11 22.23 -8.06 -35.75
N ALA A 12 21.43 -7.56 -36.68
CA ALA A 12 21.81 -7.06 -37.99
C ALA A 12 22.95 -6.02 -37.97
N ALA A 13 23.94 -6.27 -38.84
CA ALA A 13 25.04 -5.36 -39.14
C ALA A 13 24.52 -4.02 -39.70
N CYS A 14 24.89 -2.93 -39.02
CA CYS A 14 24.69 -1.57 -39.48
C CYS A 14 25.60 -1.31 -40.70
N LYS A 15 25.00 -1.19 -41.89
CA LYS A 15 25.71 -0.90 -43.14
C LYS A 15 26.27 0.53 -43.10
N ARG A 16 27.58 0.63 -42.87
CA ARG A 16 28.37 1.86 -43.03
C ARG A 16 28.45 2.20 -44.51
N LYS A 17 27.79 3.28 -44.95
CA LYS A 17 27.98 3.84 -46.29
C LYS A 17 29.35 4.50 -46.34
N GLU A 18 30.27 3.93 -47.10
CA GLU A 18 31.51 4.61 -47.50
C GLU A 18 31.17 5.72 -48.50
N ILE A 19 31.53 6.95 -48.15
CA ILE A 19 31.49 8.11 -49.05
C ILE A 19 32.87 8.18 -49.69
N ILE A 20 32.95 7.79 -50.96
CA ILE A 20 34.12 7.98 -51.82
C ILE A 20 34.09 9.44 -52.30
N CYS A 21 35.03 10.25 -51.82
CA CYS A 21 35.28 11.58 -52.37
C CYS A 21 36.24 11.48 -53.54
N SER A 22 35.73 11.52 -54.77
CA SER A 22 36.53 11.80 -55.98
C SER A 22 36.87 13.29 -56.01
N SER A 23 38.16 13.59 -55.94
CA SER A 23 38.72 14.92 -56.19
C SER A 23 38.87 15.10 -57.69
N ASN A 24 38.11 16.02 -58.28
CA ASN A 24 38.41 16.58 -59.59
C ASN A 24 38.39 18.10 -59.48
N ASP A 25 39.59 18.67 -59.69
CA ASP A 25 39.83 20.09 -59.90
C ASP A 25 39.10 20.57 -61.15
N HIS A 26 38.28 21.62 -61.02
CA HIS A 26 38.04 22.58 -62.09
C HIS A 26 37.65 23.94 -61.51
N ASP A 27 38.43 24.95 -61.90
CA ASP A 27 38.22 26.37 -61.68
C ASP A 27 36.79 26.80 -62.07
N VAL A 28 35.99 27.18 -61.08
CA VAL A 28 34.69 27.84 -61.30
C VAL A 28 34.54 29.04 -60.36
N HIS A 29 34.32 30.19 -60.98
CA HIS A 29 34.11 31.50 -60.36
C HIS A 29 33.13 31.52 -59.16
N PRO A 30 33.47 32.20 -58.04
CA PRO A 30 32.80 32.03 -56.74
C PRO A 30 31.44 32.74 -56.54
N ASN A 31 30.81 33.30 -57.57
CA ASN A 31 29.66 34.21 -57.37
C ASN A 31 28.29 33.76 -57.93
N LYS A 32 28.15 32.52 -58.43
CA LYS A 32 26.84 32.02 -58.92
C LYS A 32 26.29 30.75 -58.27
N VAL A 33 27.03 30.07 -57.39
CA VAL A 33 26.56 28.84 -56.71
C VAL A 33 25.76 29.15 -55.42
N ARG A 34 25.77 30.38 -54.93
CA ARG A 34 25.22 30.73 -53.61
C ARG A 34 23.68 30.80 -53.53
N VAL A 35 22.97 30.88 -54.65
CA VAL A 35 21.50 31.07 -54.65
C VAL A 35 20.72 29.75 -54.71
N VAL A 36 21.28 28.68 -55.31
CA VAL A 36 20.56 27.39 -55.43
C VAL A 36 20.66 26.55 -54.16
N GLY A 37 21.76 26.66 -53.40
CA GLY A 37 21.93 25.94 -52.14
C GLY A 37 20.94 26.35 -51.05
N SER A 38 20.62 27.65 -50.94
CA SER A 38 19.75 28.17 -49.87
C SER A 38 18.31 27.64 -49.96
N ALA A 39 17.76 27.53 -51.17
CA ALA A 39 16.42 26.99 -51.39
C ALA A 39 16.34 25.49 -51.10
N PHE A 40 17.40 24.74 -51.42
CA PHE A 40 17.49 23.30 -51.17
C PHE A 40 17.54 23.00 -49.66
N TRP A 41 18.42 23.69 -48.92
CA TRP A 41 18.52 23.51 -47.47
C TRP A 41 17.25 23.95 -46.73
N SER A 42 16.59 25.02 -47.18
CA SER A 42 15.31 25.44 -46.60
C SER A 42 14.20 24.41 -46.80
N ARG A 43 14.14 23.75 -47.97
CA ARG A 43 13.15 22.70 -48.24
C ARG A 43 13.40 21.46 -47.38
N GLN A 44 14.67 21.03 -47.28
CA GLN A 44 15.05 19.89 -46.45
C GLN A 44 14.76 20.13 -44.95
N ALA A 45 14.97 21.37 -44.48
CA ALA A 45 14.67 21.74 -43.10
C ALA A 45 13.16 21.72 -42.81
N ASN A 46 12.33 22.20 -43.74
CA ASN A 46 10.87 22.14 -43.60
C ASN A 46 10.34 20.70 -43.61
N GLU A 47 10.85 19.84 -44.50
CA GLU A 47 10.46 18.42 -44.55
C GLU A 47 10.83 17.66 -43.26
N LEU A 48 11.96 17.99 -42.64
CA LEU A 48 12.34 17.43 -41.34
C LEU A 48 11.49 17.97 -40.19
N SER A 49 11.13 19.26 -40.21
CA SER A 49 10.21 19.83 -39.22
C SER A 49 8.84 19.15 -39.28
N ASP A 50 8.28 19.01 -40.49
CA ASP A 50 6.99 18.35 -40.71
C ASP A 50 7.03 16.87 -40.26
N ALA A 51 8.14 16.17 -40.48
CA ALA A 51 8.32 14.80 -40.03
C ALA A 51 8.42 14.66 -38.50
N VAL A 52 9.09 15.61 -37.83
CA VAL A 52 9.17 15.66 -36.36
C VAL A 52 7.81 15.98 -35.75
N ASP A 53 7.07 16.94 -36.33
CA ASP A 53 5.71 17.28 -35.90
C ASP A 53 4.74 16.10 -36.11
N ALA A 54 4.87 15.36 -37.21
CA ALA A 54 4.08 14.15 -37.47
C ALA A 54 4.36 13.04 -36.43
N LEU A 55 5.63 12.83 -36.04
CA LEU A 55 5.99 11.85 -35.01
C LEU A 55 5.49 12.26 -33.62
N LEU A 56 5.66 13.52 -33.24
CA LEU A 56 5.15 14.04 -31.96
C LEU A 56 3.62 13.94 -31.88
N ASN A 57 2.92 14.22 -32.97
CA ASN A 57 1.46 14.10 -33.03
C ASN A 57 0.97 12.63 -32.97
N HIS A 58 1.68 11.71 -33.63
CA HIS A 58 1.36 10.27 -33.57
C HIS A 58 1.50 9.70 -32.15
N ASP A 59 2.55 10.10 -31.43
CA ASP A 59 2.74 9.69 -30.03
C ASP A 59 1.67 10.28 -29.11
N ASN A 60 1.29 11.54 -29.32
CA ASN A 60 0.21 12.18 -28.57
C ASN A 60 -1.15 11.49 -28.77
N GLU A 61 -1.48 11.06 -29.99
CA GLU A 61 -2.74 10.33 -30.26
C GLU A 61 -2.73 8.94 -29.59
N THR A 62 -1.59 8.25 -29.63
CA THR A 62 -1.43 6.94 -28.99
C THR A 62 -1.54 7.05 -27.46
N VAL A 63 -0.93 8.09 -26.87
CA VAL A 63 -1.06 8.41 -25.44
C VAL A 63 -2.51 8.72 -25.10
N ALA A 64 -3.21 9.53 -25.89
CA ALA A 64 -4.62 9.87 -25.66
C ALA A 64 -5.54 8.63 -25.72
N LYS A 65 -5.33 7.73 -26.70
CA LYS A 65 -6.07 6.45 -26.81
C LYS A 65 -5.82 5.55 -25.60
N THR A 66 -4.57 5.45 -25.15
CA THR A 66 -4.19 4.64 -23.98
C THR A 66 -4.78 5.22 -22.70
N GLN A 67 -4.73 6.54 -22.53
CA GLN A 67 -5.35 7.24 -21.40
C GLN A 67 -6.87 7.03 -21.38
N LYS A 68 -7.55 7.14 -22.52
CA LYS A 68 -8.98 6.87 -22.64
C LYS A 68 -9.31 5.44 -22.23
N LYS A 69 -8.59 4.44 -22.77
CA LYS A 69 -8.78 3.03 -22.41
C LYS A 69 -8.57 2.79 -20.92
N PHE A 70 -7.52 3.38 -20.33
CA PHE A 70 -7.26 3.31 -18.89
C PHE A 70 -8.44 3.88 -18.08
N THR A 71 -8.93 5.07 -18.44
CA THR A 71 -10.08 5.68 -17.74
C THR A 71 -11.37 4.87 -17.85
N GLU A 72 -11.61 4.20 -18.99
CA GLU A 72 -12.75 3.30 -19.17
C GLU A 72 -12.60 2.05 -18.30
N THR A 73 -11.44 1.41 -18.33
CA THR A 73 -11.17 0.23 -17.47
C THR A 73 -11.25 0.56 -15.99
N TRP A 74 -10.79 1.76 -15.58
CA TRP A 74 -10.89 2.23 -14.20
C TRP A 74 -12.35 2.42 -13.79
N ARG A 75 -13.20 2.97 -14.66
CA ARG A 75 -14.64 3.13 -14.40
C ARG A 75 -15.34 1.79 -14.21
N GLU A 76 -15.04 0.80 -15.05
CA GLU A 76 -15.60 -0.55 -14.91
C GLU A 76 -15.12 -1.23 -13.61
N LEU A 77 -13.86 -1.03 -13.22
CA LEU A 77 -13.35 -1.54 -11.94
C LEU A 77 -14.09 -0.93 -10.73
N GLN A 78 -14.39 0.37 -10.76
CA GLN A 78 -15.17 1.03 -9.70
C GLN A 78 -16.61 0.51 -9.63
N LYS A 79 -17.24 0.21 -10.78
CA LYS A 79 -18.56 -0.44 -10.81
C LYS A 79 -18.51 -1.84 -10.20
N ALA A 80 -17.55 -2.67 -10.61
CA ALA A 80 -17.41 -4.04 -10.09
C ALA A 80 -17.22 -4.06 -8.56
N ARG A 81 -16.38 -3.17 -8.05
CA ARG A 81 -16.11 -2.97 -6.64
C ARG A 81 -17.33 -2.51 -5.84
N SER A 82 -18.10 -1.53 -6.33
CA SER A 82 -19.35 -1.11 -5.68
C SER A 82 -20.39 -2.24 -5.64
N LEU A 83 -20.45 -3.06 -6.69
CA LEU A 83 -21.29 -4.27 -6.71
C LEU A 83 -20.81 -5.31 -5.68
N ALA A 84 -19.50 -5.55 -5.59
CA ALA A 84 -18.91 -6.46 -4.59
C ALA A 84 -19.22 -6.00 -3.15
N SER A 85 -19.07 -4.70 -2.86
CA SER A 85 -19.41 -4.11 -1.56
C SER A 85 -20.90 -4.27 -1.22
N SER A 86 -21.79 -4.09 -2.21
CA SER A 86 -23.22 -4.34 -2.05
C SER A 86 -23.52 -5.81 -1.75
N LEU A 87 -22.88 -6.74 -2.45
CA LEU A 87 -23.03 -8.18 -2.20
C LEU A 87 -22.53 -8.58 -0.80
N LEU A 88 -21.38 -8.05 -0.36
CA LEU A 88 -20.86 -8.29 0.97
C LEU A 88 -21.82 -7.81 2.08
N THR A 89 -22.47 -6.67 1.85
CA THR A 89 -23.48 -6.14 2.79
C THR A 89 -24.71 -7.06 2.84
N LYS A 90 -25.17 -7.56 1.69
CA LYS A 90 -26.27 -8.54 1.64
C LYS A 90 -25.89 -9.86 2.32
N LEU A 91 -24.67 -10.34 2.13
CA LEU A 91 -24.17 -11.57 2.75
C LEU A 91 -24.16 -11.45 4.29
N LYS A 92 -23.64 -10.34 4.83
CA LYS A 92 -23.68 -10.06 6.27
C LYS A 92 -25.11 -9.99 6.82
N ALA A 93 -26.04 -9.43 6.06
CA ALA A 93 -27.45 -9.40 6.45
C ALA A 93 -28.05 -10.82 6.50
N THR A 94 -27.71 -11.70 5.54
CA THR A 94 -28.17 -13.09 5.54
C THR A 94 -27.54 -13.92 6.67
N GLU A 95 -26.26 -13.71 6.98
CA GLU A 95 -25.59 -14.35 8.12
C GLU A 95 -26.29 -13.97 9.44
N LYS A 96 -26.66 -12.70 9.59
CA LYS A 96 -27.42 -12.24 10.76
C LYS A 96 -28.78 -12.94 10.87
N ILE A 97 -29.55 -13.02 9.78
CA ILE A 97 -30.84 -13.71 9.76
C ILE A 97 -30.68 -15.19 10.15
N LEU A 98 -29.61 -15.85 9.68
CA LEU A 98 -29.33 -17.25 10.03
C LEU A 98 -28.99 -17.40 11.52
N ALA A 99 -28.19 -16.49 12.07
CA ALA A 99 -27.88 -16.48 13.51
C ALA A 99 -29.15 -16.28 14.36
N ASP A 100 -30.02 -15.36 13.96
CA ASP A 100 -31.30 -15.12 14.64
C ASP A 100 -32.21 -16.38 14.57
N GLN A 101 -32.24 -17.08 13.44
CA GLN A 101 -32.97 -18.36 13.29
C GLN A 101 -32.40 -19.48 14.18
N GLN A 102 -31.08 -19.56 14.34
CA GLN A 102 -30.44 -20.53 15.22
C GLN A 102 -30.80 -20.26 16.69
N ASN A 103 -30.80 -18.99 17.12
CA ASN A 103 -31.21 -18.60 18.46
C ASN A 103 -32.67 -18.98 18.75
N LEU A 104 -33.59 -18.69 17.81
CA LEU A 104 -35.00 -19.08 17.95
C LEU A 104 -35.20 -20.59 18.08
N ARG A 105 -34.39 -21.41 17.38
CA ARG A 105 -34.45 -22.87 17.53
C ARG A 105 -34.01 -23.31 18.92
N VAL A 106 -32.93 -22.74 19.45
CA VAL A 106 -32.46 -23.05 20.80
C VAL A 106 -33.52 -22.68 21.84
N GLU A 107 -34.16 -21.52 21.71
CA GLU A 107 -35.27 -21.10 22.59
C GLU A 107 -36.49 -22.02 22.50
N ALA A 108 -36.85 -22.51 21.30
CA ALA A 108 -37.93 -23.47 21.15
C ALA A 108 -37.62 -24.81 21.85
N TYR A 109 -36.37 -25.30 21.75
CA TYR A 109 -35.96 -26.53 22.43
C TYR A 109 -36.01 -26.41 23.96
N THR A 110 -35.54 -25.30 24.52
CA THR A 110 -35.56 -25.09 25.99
C THR A 110 -36.98 -24.99 26.55
N GLN A 111 -37.93 -24.42 25.79
CA GLN A 111 -39.35 -24.40 26.18
C GLN A 111 -39.94 -25.82 26.20
N THR A 112 -39.64 -26.65 25.21
CA THR A 112 -40.16 -28.04 25.18
C THR A 112 -39.62 -28.91 26.33
N GLU A 113 -38.36 -28.74 26.71
CA GLU A 113 -37.75 -29.46 27.83
C GLU A 113 -38.36 -29.03 29.19
N THR A 114 -38.70 -27.75 29.33
CA THR A 114 -39.39 -27.21 30.50
C THR A 114 -40.80 -27.80 30.66
N ILE A 115 -41.54 -27.93 29.55
CA ILE A 115 -42.89 -28.53 29.56
C ILE A 115 -42.82 -30.02 29.92
N ALA A 116 -41.90 -30.78 29.31
CA ALA A 116 -41.72 -32.20 29.60
C ALA A 116 -41.35 -32.45 31.08
N SER A 117 -40.50 -31.59 31.65
CA SER A 117 -40.12 -31.66 33.07
C SER A 117 -41.29 -31.33 34.01
N THR A 118 -42.18 -30.43 33.61
CA THR A 118 -43.36 -30.05 34.40
C THR A 118 -44.46 -31.12 34.33
N SER A 119 -44.63 -31.81 33.20
CA SER A 119 -45.60 -32.90 33.08
C SER A 119 -45.21 -34.16 33.85
N THR A 120 -43.91 -34.38 34.10
CA THR A 120 -43.42 -35.58 34.81
C THR A 120 -43.63 -35.49 36.33
N SER A 121 -43.76 -34.28 36.91
CA SER A 121 -43.92 -34.09 38.36
C SER A 121 -45.37 -34.11 38.86
N VAL A 122 -46.37 -34.21 37.97
CA VAL A 122 -47.80 -34.18 38.33
C VAL A 122 -48.40 -35.59 38.53
N SER A 123 -47.66 -36.68 38.32
CA SER A 123 -48.20 -38.05 38.33
C SER A 123 -47.94 -38.91 39.60
N THR A 124 -47.59 -38.33 40.75
CA THR A 124 -47.29 -39.10 41.99
C THR A 124 -48.06 -38.73 43.25
N GLN A 125 -49.24 -38.12 43.14
CA GLN A 125 -50.16 -38.04 44.29
C GLN A 125 -51.53 -38.60 43.91
N THR A 126 -51.68 -39.92 44.04
CA THR A 126 -53.00 -40.53 44.26
C THR A 126 -52.91 -41.49 45.42
N THR A 127 -53.71 -41.17 46.42
CA THR A 127 -53.91 -41.80 47.71
C THR A 127 -54.31 -43.26 47.60
N SER A 128 -53.65 -44.09 48.41
CA SER A 128 -54.10 -45.42 48.83
C SER A 128 -55.40 -45.31 49.64
N ASN A 129 -56.49 -45.95 49.16
CA ASN A 129 -57.51 -46.64 49.97
C ASN A 129 -58.48 -47.48 49.06
N VAL A 130 -58.26 -48.81 49.09
CA VAL A 130 -59.12 -50.04 48.98
C VAL A 130 -60.67 -49.87 48.86
N PRO A 131 -61.54 -50.80 48.33
CA PRO A 131 -61.38 -52.21 47.86
C PRO A 131 -62.01 -52.61 46.49
N THR A 132 -61.60 -53.80 46.03
CA THR A 132 -62.35 -54.87 45.32
C THR A 132 -63.81 -54.62 44.91
N THR A 133 -64.11 -54.72 43.60
CA THR A 133 -65.34 -55.35 43.05
C THR A 133 -65.12 -55.73 41.58
N GLN A 134 -65.46 -56.97 41.24
CA GLN A 134 -65.44 -57.59 39.90
C GLN A 134 -66.66 -57.17 39.06
N VAL A 135 -66.51 -56.92 37.75
CA VAL A 135 -67.48 -57.18 36.64
C VAL A 135 -66.69 -57.08 35.31
N LEU A 136 -66.43 -58.12 34.50
CA LEU A 136 -67.24 -58.86 33.49
C LEU A 136 -67.30 -58.19 32.07
N TYR A 137 -66.61 -58.82 31.09
CA TYR A 137 -66.75 -58.88 29.59
C TYR A 137 -67.02 -57.59 28.77
N THR A 138 -66.52 -57.35 27.54
CA THR A 138 -66.35 -58.12 26.27
C THR A 138 -65.22 -57.51 25.42
N ARG A 139 -64.26 -58.27 24.85
CA ARG A 139 -64.19 -58.84 23.47
C ARG A 139 -64.46 -57.87 22.30
N ASP A 140 -63.42 -57.63 21.48
CA ASP A 140 -63.35 -57.68 19.99
C ASP A 140 -61.92 -57.25 19.57
N GLU A 141 -61.01 -58.14 19.17
CA GLU A 141 -60.75 -58.76 17.85
C GLU A 141 -60.12 -57.84 16.75
N ASN A 142 -58.93 -58.28 16.29
CA ASN A 142 -58.31 -58.13 14.96
C ASN A 142 -57.71 -56.75 14.59
N THR A 143 -56.50 -56.59 14.01
CA THR A 143 -55.60 -57.48 13.26
C THR A 143 -54.19 -56.85 13.28
N ALA A 144 -53.14 -57.61 13.53
CA ALA A 144 -51.77 -57.25 13.16
C ALA A 144 -51.10 -58.48 12.58
N ILE A 145 -50.71 -58.39 11.31
CA ILE A 145 -50.03 -59.42 10.55
C ILE A 145 -48.52 -59.28 10.75
N ASP A 146 -47.94 -60.46 10.67
CA ASP A 146 -46.65 -60.95 11.09
C ASP A 146 -45.48 -60.65 10.13
N GLU A 147 -44.29 -60.70 10.74
CA GLU A 147 -42.98 -61.17 10.28
C GLU A 147 -42.41 -60.96 8.86
N SER A 148 -41.19 -60.41 8.89
CA SER A 148 -39.91 -61.01 8.43
C SER A 148 -39.25 -60.50 7.14
N GLN A 149 -37.97 -60.11 7.34
CA GLN A 149 -36.74 -60.45 6.59
C GLN A 149 -36.89 -60.71 5.08
N GLY A 150 -36.16 -60.08 4.17
CA GLY A 150 -34.72 -59.76 4.13
C GLY A 150 -34.25 -59.97 2.67
N VAL A 151 -32.98 -59.62 2.38
CA VAL A 151 -32.29 -59.74 1.05
C VAL A 151 -32.70 -58.63 0.07
N GLY A 152 -31.85 -57.76 -0.49
CA GLY A 152 -30.41 -57.78 -0.72
C GLY A 152 -30.18 -57.65 -2.24
N THR A 153 -29.79 -56.48 -2.77
CA THR A 153 -29.07 -56.39 -4.04
C THR A 153 -28.30 -55.08 -4.16
N SER A 154 -27.01 -55.25 -4.42
CA SER A 154 -25.97 -54.27 -4.79
C SER A 154 -26.22 -53.60 -6.14
N VAL A 155 -25.90 -52.30 -6.28
CA VAL A 155 -25.26 -51.77 -7.49
C VAL A 155 -24.29 -50.63 -7.11
N SER A 156 -23.09 -50.75 -7.68
CA SER A 156 -21.90 -49.91 -7.61
C SER A 156 -22.01 -48.68 -8.52
N THR A 157 -21.40 -47.55 -8.15
CA THR A 157 -20.61 -46.69 -9.07
C THR A 157 -19.94 -45.51 -8.34
N SER A 158 -18.61 -45.62 -8.22
CA SER A 158 -17.56 -44.63 -8.54
C SER A 158 -17.71 -43.14 -8.16
N ASP A 159 -16.76 -42.73 -7.31
CA ASP A 159 -15.95 -41.49 -7.28
C ASP A 159 -15.86 -40.72 -8.61
N PRO A 160 -15.78 -39.37 -8.56
CA PRO A 160 -14.43 -38.80 -8.64
C PRO A 160 -14.16 -37.55 -7.79
N THR A 161 -12.94 -37.55 -7.31
CA THR A 161 -12.09 -36.45 -6.82
C THR A 161 -12.17 -35.19 -7.66
N ARG A 162 -12.30 -34.01 -7.03
CA ARG A 162 -11.88 -32.75 -7.65
C ARG A 162 -11.47 -31.68 -6.63
N ASP A 163 -10.16 -31.47 -6.59
CA ASP A 163 -9.48 -30.30 -6.03
C ASP A 163 -9.99 -28.99 -6.63
N VAL A 164 -10.31 -27.99 -5.80
CA VAL A 164 -10.28 -26.58 -6.18
C VAL A 164 -9.69 -25.75 -5.05
N GLN A 165 -8.54 -25.17 -5.35
CA GLN A 165 -7.78 -24.26 -4.49
C GLN A 165 -8.55 -22.97 -4.23
N VAL A 166 -8.55 -22.58 -2.96
CA VAL A 166 -9.01 -21.27 -2.46
C VAL A 166 -7.83 -20.30 -2.55
N ALA A 167 -7.96 -19.25 -3.35
CA ALA A 167 -7.06 -18.09 -3.32
C ALA A 167 -7.91 -16.83 -3.10
N GLY A 168 -7.83 -16.28 -1.89
CA GLY A 168 -8.44 -15.02 -1.51
C GLY A 168 -7.41 -13.90 -1.48
N ALA A 169 -7.77 -12.74 -2.02
CA ALA A 169 -7.20 -11.42 -1.73
C ALA A 169 -8.20 -10.38 -2.27
N THR A 170 -9.13 -9.89 -1.45
CA THR A 170 -9.08 -8.65 -0.67
C THR A 170 -8.81 -7.39 -1.50
N ASP A 171 -9.93 -6.85 -1.97
CA ASP A 171 -10.24 -5.42 -2.12
C ASP A 171 -9.68 -4.56 -0.95
N ASN A 172 -9.33 -3.27 -1.16
CA ASN A 172 -10.34 -2.22 -1.12
C ASN A 172 -9.80 -0.78 -1.44
N GLU A 173 -10.59 0.25 -1.10
CA GLU A 173 -11.17 1.42 -1.84
C GLU A 173 -10.45 2.76 -1.65
N GLN A 174 -10.78 3.92 -2.24
CA GLN A 174 -11.97 4.56 -2.85
C GLN A 174 -11.38 5.80 -3.63
N GLY A 175 -11.94 6.47 -4.65
CA GLY A 175 -13.28 7.06 -4.82
C GLY A 175 -13.37 8.45 -4.16
N PRO A 176 -13.69 9.56 -4.88
CA PRO A 176 -14.95 10.23 -4.52
C PRO A 176 -15.72 10.98 -5.64
N GLU A 177 -17.04 10.91 -5.50
CA GLU A 177 -18.13 11.92 -5.37
C GLU A 177 -18.11 13.29 -6.10
N ALA A 178 -19.32 13.73 -6.49
CA ALA A 178 -19.60 14.67 -7.57
C ALA A 178 -20.15 16.06 -7.16
N ALA A 179 -19.96 16.99 -8.10
CA ALA A 179 -20.82 18.11 -8.52
C ALA A 179 -20.95 19.40 -7.66
N ARG A 180 -20.49 20.52 -8.25
CA ARG A 180 -21.23 21.79 -8.41
C ARG A 180 -20.46 22.77 -9.33
N ALA A 181 -21.13 23.26 -10.37
CA ALA A 181 -20.81 24.49 -11.12
C ALA A 181 -21.51 25.69 -10.42
N PRO A 182 -21.35 27.01 -10.77
CA PRO A 182 -21.04 27.56 -12.10
C PRO A 182 -20.30 28.95 -12.18
N LEU A 183 -20.19 29.48 -13.41
CA LEU A 183 -20.00 30.88 -13.87
C LEU A 183 -18.56 31.45 -13.96
N GLU A 184 -18.04 31.48 -15.19
CA GLU A 184 -16.96 32.39 -15.60
C GLU A 184 -17.55 33.59 -16.36
N SER A 185 -17.15 34.79 -15.93
CA SER A 185 -17.36 36.07 -16.60
C SER A 185 -16.11 36.91 -16.39
N GLY A 186 -15.64 37.55 -17.47
CA GLY A 186 -14.94 38.83 -17.38
C GLY A 186 -13.41 38.82 -17.55
N MET A 187 -13.00 39.07 -18.79
CA MET A 187 -12.02 40.08 -19.22
C MET A 187 -11.11 40.69 -18.12
N SER A 188 -9.80 40.73 -18.37
CA SER A 188 -9.12 41.99 -18.73
C SER A 188 -7.60 41.82 -18.85
N THR A 189 -7.13 42.31 -20.00
CA THR A 189 -5.78 42.71 -20.38
C THR A 189 -5.01 43.49 -19.30
N SER A 190 -3.68 43.32 -19.25
CA SER A 190 -2.74 44.45 -19.38
C SER A 190 -1.28 43.98 -19.38
N GLU A 191 -0.66 44.08 -20.55
CA GLU A 191 0.75 44.34 -20.71
C GLU A 191 1.16 45.62 -19.94
N LYS A 192 2.29 45.56 -19.21
CA LYS A 192 3.09 46.77 -19.01
C LYS A 192 4.57 46.47 -18.80
N LYS A 193 5.28 46.68 -19.90
CA LYS A 193 6.71 46.95 -20.05
C LYS A 193 7.18 48.02 -19.07
N LYS A 194 8.27 47.78 -18.33
CA LYS A 194 9.20 48.85 -17.94
C LYS A 194 10.61 48.31 -17.73
N GLN A 195 11.44 48.57 -18.74
CA GLN A 195 12.89 48.73 -18.59
C GLN A 195 13.16 49.77 -17.51
N LEU A 196 14.06 49.47 -16.58
CA LEU A 196 14.94 50.49 -16.03
C LEU A 196 16.29 49.86 -15.65
N SER A 197 17.29 50.29 -16.41
CA SER A 197 18.71 50.21 -16.14
C SER A 197 19.02 50.87 -14.79
N GLY A 198 19.87 50.23 -14.00
CA GLY A 198 20.41 50.76 -12.76
C GLY A 198 21.62 49.94 -12.32
N GLN A 199 22.79 50.34 -12.81
CA GLN A 199 24.11 50.09 -12.22
C GLN A 199 24.04 50.27 -10.70
N ILE A 200 24.40 49.22 -9.95
CA ILE A 200 24.90 49.35 -8.58
C ILE A 200 26.11 48.44 -8.44
N ASP A 201 27.13 49.05 -7.88
CA ASP A 201 28.51 48.63 -7.78
C ASP A 201 28.72 47.39 -6.90
N ASP A 202 29.70 46.61 -7.35
CA ASP A 202 30.80 46.04 -6.56
C ASP A 202 30.63 46.09 -5.02
N ASN A 203 30.09 45.00 -4.47
CA ASN A 203 30.37 44.62 -3.09
C ASN A 203 30.42 43.11 -3.00
N THR A 204 31.66 42.61 -3.08
CA THR A 204 32.06 41.23 -2.82
C THR A 204 31.61 40.83 -1.41
N LEU A 205 30.43 40.22 -1.33
CA LEU A 205 29.95 39.49 -0.15
C LEU A 205 30.50 38.07 -0.22
N PRO A 206 31.14 37.56 0.85
CA PRO A 206 31.56 36.17 0.89
C PRO A 206 30.30 35.31 0.95
N SER A 207 30.07 34.51 -0.09
CA SER A 207 29.14 33.39 -0.05
C SER A 207 29.52 32.51 1.16
N SER A 208 28.74 32.63 2.22
CA SER A 208 28.86 31.80 3.41
C SER A 208 28.41 30.38 3.08
N ASN A 209 29.35 29.61 2.53
CA ASN A 209 29.28 28.16 2.47
C ASN A 209 29.52 27.63 3.89
N THR A 210 28.47 27.52 4.69
CA THR A 210 28.51 27.10 6.12
C THR A 210 28.58 25.58 6.31
N ASN A 211 29.14 24.81 5.36
CA ASN A 211 29.10 23.34 5.41
C ASN A 211 30.47 22.65 5.49
N ASP A 212 31.53 23.31 5.94
CA ASP A 212 32.79 22.62 6.26
C ASP A 212 33.41 23.13 7.57
N ILE A 213 32.64 23.03 8.65
CA ILE A 213 33.23 22.95 9.99
C ILE A 213 33.55 21.47 10.20
N CYS A 214 34.80 21.12 9.93
CA CYS A 214 35.42 19.88 10.37
C CYS A 214 35.44 19.89 11.90
N SER A 215 34.35 19.40 12.50
CA SER A 215 34.18 19.25 13.93
C SER A 215 35.24 18.31 14.48
N SER A 216 36.15 18.85 15.28
CA SER A 216 36.89 18.06 16.26
C SER A 216 35.87 17.31 17.12
N ALA A 217 36.01 15.98 17.16
CA ALA A 217 35.02 15.04 17.67
C ALA A 217 34.81 15.17 19.18
N THR A 218 34.04 16.17 19.60
CA THR A 218 33.32 16.07 20.87
C THR A 218 32.19 15.06 20.63
N ASN A 219 32.16 13.96 21.39
CA ASN A 219 31.08 12.95 21.38
C ASN A 219 29.75 13.53 21.94
N GLN A 220 29.46 14.78 21.61
CA GLN A 220 28.31 15.49 22.09
C GLN A 220 27.12 15.19 21.18
N GLU A 221 26.05 14.70 21.80
CA GLU A 221 24.78 14.42 21.15
C GLU A 221 24.26 15.67 20.42
N PRO A 222 24.06 15.62 19.08
CA PRO A 222 23.62 16.78 18.32
C PRO A 222 22.23 17.26 18.74
N VAL A 223 22.02 18.58 18.68
CA VAL A 223 20.74 19.22 19.05
C VAL A 223 19.55 18.63 18.29
N TRP A 224 19.71 18.31 16.99
CA TRP A 224 18.63 17.71 16.20
C TRP A 224 18.19 16.34 16.72
N PHE A 225 19.13 15.56 17.27
CA PHE A 225 18.86 14.21 17.77
C PHE A 225 18.13 14.29 19.11
N GLN A 226 18.56 15.17 20.02
CA GLN A 226 17.85 15.45 21.28
C GLN A 226 16.39 15.85 21.02
N MET A 227 16.18 16.76 20.07
CA MET A 227 14.83 17.20 19.68
C MET A 227 14.01 16.06 19.07
N ALA A 228 14.60 15.25 18.20
CA ALA A 228 13.94 14.10 17.58
C ALA A 228 13.57 13.02 18.59
N SER A 229 14.50 12.65 19.47
CA SER A 229 14.29 11.68 20.55
C SER A 229 13.14 12.13 21.45
N LYS A 230 13.19 13.37 21.95
CA LYS A 230 12.10 13.96 22.74
C LYS A 230 10.76 13.91 22.00
N TYR A 231 10.75 14.32 20.72
CA TYR A 231 9.55 14.32 19.89
C TYR A 231 8.95 12.92 19.69
N LEU A 232 9.78 11.90 19.51
CA LEU A 232 9.34 10.52 19.34
C LEU A 232 8.83 9.91 20.64
N ARG A 233 9.44 10.26 21.78
CA ARG A 233 9.08 9.76 23.13
C ARG A 233 7.85 10.41 23.74
N ASP A 234 7.45 11.58 23.25
CA ASP A 234 6.25 12.29 23.71
C ASP A 234 4.95 11.50 23.47
N ALA A 235 4.95 10.54 22.55
CA ALA A 235 3.81 9.68 22.29
C ALA A 235 3.93 8.35 23.05
N ASP A 236 3.05 8.14 24.03
CA ASP A 236 2.93 6.86 24.73
C ASP A 236 2.20 5.84 23.84
N LEU A 237 2.84 5.25 22.82
CA LEU A 237 2.20 4.31 21.88
C LEU A 237 2.37 2.82 22.27
N GLY A 238 2.81 2.54 23.49
CA GLY A 238 3.02 1.18 23.99
C GLY A 238 4.46 0.68 23.85
N THR A 239 4.73 -0.47 24.49
CA THR A 239 6.08 -0.98 24.74
C THR A 239 6.86 -1.28 23.46
N LYS A 240 6.23 -1.86 22.45
CA LYS A 240 6.89 -2.18 21.16
C LYS A 240 7.36 -0.94 20.40
N TYR A 241 6.59 0.13 20.45
CA TYR A 241 7.02 1.40 19.86
C TYR A 241 8.21 2.00 20.64
N VAL A 242 8.17 1.94 21.97
CA VAL A 242 9.30 2.39 22.81
C VAL A 242 10.57 1.56 22.54
N GLU A 243 10.44 0.23 22.37
CA GLU A 243 11.54 -0.63 21.95
C GLU A 243 12.13 -0.17 20.61
N LEU A 244 11.29 0.15 19.62
CA LEU A 244 11.72 0.63 18.31
C LEU A 244 12.50 1.96 18.40
N VAL A 245 11.99 2.92 19.19
CA VAL A 245 12.69 4.20 19.43
C VAL A 245 14.03 3.97 20.10
N ASN A 246 14.09 3.11 21.13
CA ASN A 246 15.33 2.79 21.84
C ASN A 246 16.39 2.17 20.90
N GLU A 247 16.00 1.25 20.02
CA GLU A 247 16.94 0.64 19.05
C GLU A 247 17.45 1.66 18.02
N TRP A 248 16.60 2.58 17.55
CA TRP A 248 17.03 3.67 16.68
C TRP A 248 18.02 4.61 17.38
N GLU A 249 17.74 5.02 18.62
CA GLU A 249 18.64 5.89 19.39
C GLU A 249 20.01 5.24 19.59
N LYS A 250 20.03 3.95 19.95
CA LYS A 250 21.25 3.17 20.07
C LYS A 250 22.03 3.13 18.75
N LEU A 251 21.34 2.88 17.63
CA LEU A 251 21.95 2.84 16.30
C LEU A 251 22.60 4.18 15.92
N GLU A 252 21.96 5.32 16.22
CA GLU A 252 22.52 6.65 15.98
C GLU A 252 23.71 6.94 16.91
N ALA A 253 23.62 6.57 18.18
CA ALA A 253 24.72 6.72 19.14
C ALA A 253 25.96 5.89 18.74
N ASP A 254 25.76 4.61 18.39
CA ASP A 254 26.83 3.71 17.91
C ASP A 254 27.48 4.23 16.62
N SER A 255 26.77 5.06 15.85
CA SER A 255 27.28 5.68 14.63
C SER A 255 28.07 6.98 14.84
N GLY A 256 28.11 7.50 16.07
CA GLY A 256 28.62 8.83 16.37
C GLY A 256 27.78 9.93 15.70
N TRP A 257 26.47 9.73 15.59
CA TRP A 257 25.51 10.65 14.99
C TRP A 257 25.87 11.15 13.58
N LYS A 258 26.62 10.33 12.83
CA LYS A 258 27.05 10.67 11.47
C LYS A 258 25.83 10.73 10.55
N SER A 259 25.64 11.87 9.90
CA SER A 259 24.66 11.96 8.82
C SER A 259 25.24 11.39 7.53
N ASN A 260 24.44 10.62 6.81
CA ASN A 260 24.77 10.18 5.46
C ASN A 260 23.62 10.55 4.50
N ASN A 261 23.70 10.05 3.27
CA ASN A 261 22.66 10.27 2.27
C ASN A 261 21.27 10.00 2.86
N GLY A 262 20.33 10.89 2.56
CA GLY A 262 18.96 10.75 3.02
C GLY A 262 18.31 9.45 2.52
N MET A 263 17.19 9.09 3.16
CA MET A 263 16.39 7.94 2.73
C MET A 263 15.87 8.10 1.29
N VAL A 264 15.57 6.96 0.67
CA VAL A 264 14.90 6.89 -0.62
C VAL A 264 13.61 7.73 -0.58
N SER A 265 13.38 8.54 -1.61
CA SER A 265 12.17 9.37 -1.76
C SER A 265 11.02 8.63 -2.46
N THR A 266 11.32 7.56 -3.20
CA THR A 266 10.32 6.71 -3.85
C THR A 266 9.30 6.18 -2.84
N CYS A 267 8.02 6.31 -3.16
CA CYS A 267 6.89 5.86 -2.35
C CYS A 267 6.76 6.51 -0.95
N ARG A 268 7.50 7.59 -0.67
CA ARG A 268 7.39 8.29 0.61
C ARG A 268 6.00 8.92 0.80
N PRO A 269 5.40 8.83 2.01
CA PRO A 269 4.17 9.55 2.32
C PRO A 269 4.33 11.07 2.09
N LYS A 270 3.38 11.68 1.38
CA LYS A 270 3.44 13.12 1.01
C LYS A 270 3.51 14.02 2.25
N GLU A 271 2.90 13.59 3.34
CA GLU A 271 2.90 14.26 4.64
C GLU A 271 4.33 14.46 5.17
N ILE A 272 5.24 13.49 4.96
CA ILE A 272 6.63 13.62 5.37
C ILE A 272 7.37 14.61 4.50
N ASP A 273 7.13 14.63 3.19
CA ASP A 273 7.77 15.61 2.32
C ASP A 273 7.32 17.02 2.67
N GLN A 274 6.01 17.23 2.88
CA GLN A 274 5.47 18.50 3.35
C GLN A 274 6.11 18.91 4.69
N TRP A 275 6.09 18.03 5.68
CA TRP A 275 6.66 18.27 7.01
C TRP A 275 8.16 18.58 6.97
N ARG A 276 8.92 17.86 6.14
CA ARG A 276 10.36 18.07 5.94
C ARG A 276 10.66 19.41 5.28
N THR A 277 9.81 19.86 4.36
CA THR A 277 10.00 21.14 3.63
C THR A 277 9.43 22.35 4.35
N ALA A 278 8.52 22.16 5.31
CA ALA A 278 7.81 23.26 5.94
C ALA A 278 8.72 24.16 6.79
N VAL A 279 9.73 23.60 7.47
CA VAL A 279 10.60 24.31 8.41
C VAL A 279 12.02 23.72 8.38
N GLY A 280 13.01 24.47 8.89
CA GLY A 280 14.39 24.03 9.04
C GLY A 280 14.57 22.70 9.79
N ARG A 281 15.71 22.02 9.59
CA ARG A 281 15.95 20.63 10.03
C ARG A 281 15.80 20.38 11.53
N ALA A 282 16.19 21.34 12.37
CA ALA A 282 16.09 21.20 13.83
C ALA A 282 14.69 21.57 14.32
N GLU A 283 14.16 22.68 13.82
CA GLU A 283 12.88 23.27 14.23
C GLU A 283 11.65 22.43 13.86
N ARG A 284 11.76 21.53 12.88
CA ARG A 284 10.61 20.68 12.50
C ARG A 284 10.11 19.75 13.60
N PHE A 285 10.93 19.43 14.60
CA PHE A 285 10.54 18.60 15.76
C PHE A 285 9.86 19.41 16.88
N THR A 286 9.89 20.75 16.80
CA THR A 286 9.34 21.64 17.84
C THR A 286 8.21 22.52 17.32
N LEU A 287 8.28 22.98 16.06
CA LEU A 287 7.37 24.00 15.52
C LEU A 287 6.35 23.45 14.53
N VAL A 288 6.62 22.34 13.86
CA VAL A 288 5.76 21.88 12.76
C VAL A 288 4.57 21.11 13.30
N LYS A 289 3.40 21.53 12.84
CA LYS A 289 2.13 20.86 13.11
C LYS A 289 2.08 19.47 12.46
N GLU A 290 1.76 18.47 13.26
CA GLU A 290 1.55 17.10 12.78
C GLU A 290 0.40 17.03 11.76
N PRO A 291 0.48 16.13 10.75
CA PRO A 291 -0.59 15.97 9.79
C PRO A 291 -1.89 15.51 10.47
N LYS A 292 -3.01 16.08 10.03
CA LYS A 292 -4.33 15.72 10.56
C LYS A 292 -4.82 14.42 9.92
N LEU A 293 -4.43 13.28 10.49
CA LEU A 293 -4.87 11.94 10.11
C LEU A 293 -6.18 11.53 10.83
N GLN A 294 -7.14 12.45 10.92
CA GLN A 294 -8.34 12.28 11.76
C GLN A 294 -9.42 11.41 11.11
N THR A 295 -9.42 11.31 9.79
CA THR A 295 -10.38 10.45 9.08
C THR A 295 -9.76 9.09 8.87
N GLN A 296 -10.57 8.06 9.07
CA GLN A 296 -10.15 6.67 8.95
C GLN A 296 -9.58 6.36 7.56
N GLU A 297 -10.25 6.82 6.50
CA GLU A 297 -9.77 6.64 5.12
C GLU A 297 -8.36 7.20 4.93
N LYS A 298 -8.08 8.41 5.43
CA LYS A 298 -6.74 9.00 5.37
C LYS A 298 -5.72 8.18 6.13
N LEU A 299 -6.13 7.58 7.24
CA LEU A 299 -5.25 6.75 8.06
C LEU A 299 -4.94 5.40 7.39
N GLU A 300 -5.91 4.80 6.71
CA GLU A 300 -5.73 3.60 5.88
C GLU A 300 -4.76 3.89 4.72
N PHE A 301 -5.00 4.97 3.95
CA PHE A 301 -4.09 5.39 2.88
C PHE A 301 -2.70 5.75 3.39
N PHE A 302 -2.62 6.44 4.53
CA PHE A 302 -1.34 6.78 5.14
C PHE A 302 -0.58 5.51 5.53
N GLY A 303 -1.23 4.57 6.23
CA GLY A 303 -0.63 3.29 6.59
C GLY A 303 -0.14 2.48 5.39
N GLU A 304 -0.91 2.48 4.29
CA GLU A 304 -0.47 1.84 3.04
C GLU A 304 0.77 2.51 2.45
N SER A 305 0.79 3.85 2.41
CA SER A 305 1.94 4.59 1.91
C SER A 305 3.20 4.38 2.77
N VAL A 306 3.05 4.22 4.08
CA VAL A 306 4.15 3.88 4.99
C VAL A 306 4.70 2.48 4.67
N TRP A 307 3.83 1.50 4.43
CA TRP A 307 4.26 0.15 4.03
C TRP A 307 4.97 0.14 2.68
N GLN A 308 4.45 0.85 1.69
CA GLN A 308 5.08 0.95 0.37
C GLN A 308 6.48 1.58 0.48
N TRP A 309 6.60 2.67 1.25
CA TRP A 309 7.88 3.30 1.51
C TRP A 309 8.85 2.36 2.22
N TRP A 310 8.39 1.67 3.26
CA TRP A 310 9.19 0.71 4.01
C TRP A 310 9.68 -0.46 3.14
N CYS A 311 8.82 -0.99 2.27
CA CYS A 311 9.15 -2.02 1.30
C CYS A 311 10.21 -1.54 0.31
N ALA A 312 10.10 -0.31 -0.19
CA ALA A 312 11.07 0.27 -1.12
C ALA A 312 12.48 0.46 -0.52
N MET A 313 12.61 0.44 0.80
CA MET A 313 13.91 0.50 1.49
C MET A 313 14.50 -0.86 1.82
N GLN A 314 13.71 -1.93 1.69
CA GLN A 314 14.19 -3.23 2.10
C GLN A 314 15.38 -3.63 1.25
N PRO A 315 16.40 -4.26 1.86
CA PRO A 315 17.46 -4.88 1.11
C PRO A 315 16.94 -5.90 0.08
N GLN A 316 17.67 -6.12 -1.01
CA GLN A 316 17.25 -6.99 -2.10
C GLN A 316 17.00 -8.45 -1.66
N TRP A 317 17.64 -8.90 -0.58
CA TRP A 317 17.45 -10.25 -0.03
C TRP A 317 16.12 -10.42 0.75
N ARG A 318 15.35 -9.36 0.95
CA ARG A 318 14.02 -9.44 1.56
C ARG A 318 12.95 -9.75 0.52
N VAL A 319 12.18 -10.77 0.82
CA VAL A 319 11.01 -11.14 0.02
C VAL A 319 9.85 -10.21 0.36
N ILE A 320 9.35 -9.52 -0.66
CA ILE A 320 8.17 -8.65 -0.60
C ILE A 320 7.06 -9.30 -1.41
N VAL A 321 5.90 -9.52 -0.78
CA VAL A 321 4.71 -10.08 -1.43
C VAL A 321 3.55 -9.16 -1.10
N ASP A 322 2.78 -8.78 -2.13
CA ASP A 322 1.60 -7.90 -2.00
C ASP A 322 1.88 -6.60 -1.24
N GLY A 323 3.03 -5.98 -1.49
CA GLY A 323 3.42 -4.73 -0.83
C GLY A 323 3.68 -4.87 0.68
N ARG A 324 3.95 -6.09 1.15
CA ARG A 324 4.32 -6.40 2.53
C ARG A 324 5.58 -7.23 2.59
N THR A 325 6.35 -7.01 3.65
CA THR A 325 7.49 -7.86 3.95
C THR A 325 7.01 -9.20 4.50
N GLN A 326 7.60 -10.28 3.99
CA GLN A 326 7.40 -11.60 4.58
C GLN A 326 8.06 -11.67 5.96
N PRO A 327 7.56 -12.55 6.87
CA PRO A 327 8.20 -12.80 8.16
C PRO A 327 9.70 -13.02 7.99
N PHE A 328 10.48 -12.41 8.88
CA PHE A 328 11.93 -12.47 8.82
C PHE A 328 12.41 -13.92 8.92
N GLN A 329 13.26 -14.34 7.98
CA GLN A 329 13.88 -15.68 7.96
C GLN A 329 15.37 -15.59 8.29
N GLN A 330 16.11 -14.78 7.54
CA GLN A 330 17.56 -14.66 7.68
C GLN A 330 18.06 -13.29 7.19
N PHE A 331 19.19 -12.85 7.74
CA PHE A 331 19.86 -11.62 7.32
C PHE A 331 20.75 -11.87 6.11
N GLY A 332 20.67 -11.00 5.10
CA GLY A 332 21.65 -10.94 4.03
C GLY A 332 22.85 -10.05 4.38
N ARG A 333 23.74 -9.87 3.39
CA ARG A 333 24.97 -9.07 3.55
C ARG A 333 24.78 -7.60 3.18
N GLU A 334 23.80 -7.27 2.36
CA GLU A 334 23.59 -5.92 1.84
C GLU A 334 22.67 -5.13 2.75
N TRP A 335 23.18 -4.05 3.36
CA TRP A 335 22.43 -3.19 4.28
C TRP A 335 22.36 -1.73 3.85
N HIS A 336 22.94 -1.39 2.70
CA HIS A 336 23.13 0.00 2.27
C HIS A 336 21.82 0.80 2.12
N THR A 337 20.69 0.13 1.85
CA THR A 337 19.41 0.80 1.63
C THR A 337 18.84 1.29 2.94
N LEU A 338 19.04 0.50 4.00
CA LEU A 338 18.53 0.75 5.34
C LEU A 338 19.52 1.52 6.23
N ASN A 339 20.82 1.47 5.93
CA ASN A 339 21.86 2.21 6.64
C ASN A 339 21.82 3.72 6.30
N ARG A 340 20.72 4.39 6.66
CA ARG A 340 20.45 5.81 6.44
C ARG A 340 20.33 6.50 7.79
N ARG A 341 21.29 7.34 8.13
CA ARG A 341 21.49 7.91 9.47
C ARG A 341 21.31 9.41 9.46
N GLY A 342 21.11 9.97 10.65
CA GLY A 342 21.01 11.40 10.83
C GLY A 342 19.60 11.95 10.58
N PRO A 343 19.46 13.27 10.44
CA PRO A 343 18.17 13.95 10.46
C PRO A 343 17.25 13.59 9.29
N ASN A 344 17.77 13.07 8.18
CA ASN A 344 16.96 12.64 7.03
C ASN A 344 17.02 11.11 6.83
N GLY A 345 17.50 10.40 7.83
CA GLY A 345 17.61 8.95 7.90
C GLY A 345 16.37 8.33 8.55
N LEU A 346 16.58 7.18 9.19
CA LEU A 346 15.54 6.33 9.82
C LEU A 346 14.57 7.09 10.74
N VAL A 347 14.99 8.19 11.36
CA VAL A 347 14.12 9.04 12.17
C VAL A 347 12.84 9.46 11.44
N LEU A 348 12.89 9.70 10.12
CA LEU A 348 11.70 10.06 9.34
C LEU A 348 10.68 8.92 9.28
N LEU A 349 11.15 7.67 9.26
CA LEU A 349 10.28 6.50 9.33
C LEU A 349 9.63 6.38 10.70
N LEU A 350 10.39 6.59 11.78
CA LEU A 350 9.84 6.57 13.14
C LEU A 350 8.78 7.68 13.33
N VAL A 351 8.99 8.86 12.74
CA VAL A 351 7.98 9.93 12.71
C VAL A 351 6.69 9.47 12.03
N THR A 352 6.76 8.77 10.88
CA THR A 352 5.54 8.23 10.24
C THR A 352 4.83 7.21 11.12
N VAL A 353 5.58 6.33 11.78
CA VAL A 353 5.01 5.31 12.68
C VAL A 353 4.35 5.98 13.89
N LYS A 354 4.95 7.04 14.44
CA LYS A 354 4.36 7.87 15.50
C LYS A 354 3.01 8.44 15.05
N TRP A 355 2.97 9.13 13.91
CA TRP A 355 1.75 9.74 13.39
C TRP A 355 0.65 8.71 13.12
N TRP A 356 1.03 7.55 12.57
CA TRP A 356 0.09 6.47 12.34
C TRP A 356 -0.52 5.97 13.66
N GLY A 357 0.31 5.67 14.67
CA GLY A 357 -0.16 5.21 15.98
C GLY A 357 -1.04 6.25 16.69
N CYS A 358 -0.67 7.52 16.65
CA CYS A 358 -1.49 8.62 17.17
C CYS A 358 -2.84 8.73 16.43
N GLY A 359 -2.83 8.60 15.10
CA GLY A 359 -4.05 8.61 14.28
C GLY A 359 -5.00 7.47 14.62
N ILE A 360 -4.49 6.25 14.86
CA ILE A 360 -5.30 5.09 15.23
C ILE A 360 -6.08 5.35 16.52
N ARG A 361 -5.47 6.01 17.51
CA ARG A 361 -6.13 6.36 18.77
C ARG A 361 -7.26 7.37 18.62
N ALA A 362 -7.24 8.18 17.56
CA ALA A 362 -8.28 9.15 17.28
C ALA A 362 -9.52 8.51 16.60
N VAL A 363 -9.40 7.27 16.10
CA VAL A 363 -10.51 6.54 15.47
C VAL A 363 -11.48 6.03 16.54
N LYS A 364 -12.78 6.30 16.36
CA LYS A 364 -13.84 5.89 17.32
C LYS A 364 -14.39 4.48 17.07
N GLU A 365 -14.23 3.95 15.86
CA GLU A 365 -14.78 2.64 15.47
C GLU A 365 -13.86 1.50 15.94
N VAL A 366 -14.28 0.77 16.98
CA VAL A 366 -13.47 -0.25 17.69
C VAL A 366 -12.95 -1.35 16.76
N GLN A 367 -13.81 -1.94 15.92
CA GLN A 367 -13.41 -3.08 15.09
C GLN A 367 -12.34 -2.68 14.07
N ARG A 368 -12.48 -1.50 13.46
CA ARG A 368 -11.51 -1.01 12.47
C ARG A 368 -10.23 -0.50 13.13
N GLN A 369 -10.35 0.11 14.30
CA GLN A 369 -9.20 0.46 15.12
C GLN A 369 -8.34 -0.77 15.40
N ALA A 370 -8.93 -1.92 15.73
CA ALA A 370 -8.21 -3.16 15.94
C ALA A 370 -7.45 -3.63 14.69
N THR A 371 -8.08 -3.58 13.50
CA THR A 371 -7.42 -3.92 12.23
C THR A 371 -6.25 -2.99 11.92
N LEU A 372 -6.45 -1.68 12.05
CA LEU A 372 -5.39 -0.69 11.84
C LEU A 372 -4.24 -0.86 12.83
N GLN A 373 -4.56 -1.13 14.09
CA GLN A 373 -3.59 -1.40 15.15
C GLN A 373 -2.77 -2.66 14.85
N ALA A 374 -3.40 -3.72 14.34
CA ALA A 374 -2.70 -4.93 13.93
C ALA A 374 -1.70 -4.65 12.78
N HIS A 375 -2.10 -3.86 11.79
CA HIS A 375 -1.22 -3.47 10.68
C HIS A 375 -0.04 -2.61 11.15
N TRP A 376 -0.30 -1.68 12.07
CA TRP A 376 0.70 -0.82 12.66
C TRP A 376 1.70 -1.60 13.55
N HIS A 377 1.22 -2.53 14.38
CA HIS A 377 2.09 -3.42 15.17
C HIS A 377 2.98 -4.28 14.27
N ARG A 378 2.42 -4.86 13.20
CA ARG A 378 3.21 -5.65 12.25
C ARG A 378 4.32 -4.83 11.60
N ALA A 379 4.08 -3.55 11.31
CA ALA A 379 5.11 -2.65 10.79
C ALA A 379 6.22 -2.40 11.82
N ILE A 380 5.85 -2.15 13.08
CA ILE A 380 6.82 -1.93 14.17
C ILE A 380 7.68 -3.15 14.40
N GLU A 381 7.07 -4.34 14.50
CA GLU A 381 7.80 -5.59 14.72
C GLU A 381 8.82 -5.84 13.62
N ASP A 382 8.40 -5.64 12.38
CA ASP A 382 9.26 -5.81 11.22
C ASP A 382 10.40 -4.79 11.17
N MET A 383 10.12 -3.51 11.42
CA MET A 383 11.14 -2.47 11.54
C MET A 383 12.12 -2.74 12.68
N LEU A 384 11.63 -3.20 13.84
CA LEU A 384 12.43 -3.51 15.01
C LEU A 384 13.42 -4.65 14.73
N VAL A 385 12.97 -5.73 14.08
CA VAL A 385 13.83 -6.84 13.65
C VAL A 385 14.92 -6.34 12.71
N MET A 386 14.56 -5.48 11.75
CA MET A 386 15.51 -4.94 10.77
C MET A 386 16.52 -3.97 11.40
N LEU A 387 16.11 -3.12 12.34
CA LEU A 387 17.04 -2.24 13.07
C LEU A 387 18.03 -3.05 13.91
N ARG A 388 17.56 -4.08 14.63
CA ARG A 388 18.44 -4.98 15.40
C ARG A 388 19.44 -5.71 14.51
N GLY A 389 19.00 -6.17 13.33
CA GLY A 389 19.88 -6.79 12.34
C GLY A 389 20.94 -5.82 11.82
N LEU A 390 20.53 -4.59 11.50
CA LEU A 390 21.43 -3.52 11.05
C LEU A 390 22.46 -3.18 12.14
N SER A 391 22.05 -3.02 13.40
CA SER A 391 22.95 -2.76 14.52
C SER A 391 24.02 -3.86 14.66
N LYS A 392 23.61 -5.14 14.57
CA LYS A 392 24.56 -6.27 14.61
C LYS A 392 25.53 -6.26 13.44
N HIS A 393 25.05 -5.94 12.23
CA HIS A 393 25.90 -5.86 11.04
C HIS A 393 26.98 -4.76 11.16
N LEU A 394 26.65 -3.63 11.77
CA LEU A 394 27.57 -2.50 11.93
C LEU A 394 28.64 -2.71 13.01
N GLN A 395 28.49 -3.74 13.86
CA GLN A 395 29.46 -4.12 14.89
C GLN A 395 30.48 -5.15 14.40
N GLN A 396 30.28 -5.73 13.20
CA GLN A 396 31.20 -6.65 12.53
C GLN A 396 32.17 -5.85 11.65
#